data_AF-A0AAW4G001-F1
#
_entry.id   AF-A0AAW4G001-F1
#
_cell.length_a   1.000
_cell.length_b   1.000
_cell.length_c   1.000
_cell.angle_alpha   90.00
_cell.angle_beta   90.00
_cell.angle_gamma   90.00
#
_symmetry.space_group_name_H-M   'P 1'
#
loop_
_entity.id
_entity.type
_entity.pdbx_description
1 polymer ?
#
loop_
_entity_poly.entity_id
_entity_poly.type
_entity_poly.pdbx_seq_one_letter_code
_entity_poly.pdbx_strand_id
1 'polypeptide(L)'
;MTSDAATFGEAGTAKYVNLTTYRKDGTPVATPVWAVLEGARLLVWTETEAWKVKRIRRNPKVLVQATDARGKKLTGEPVAGTAVVLDAEGTAHVRKKLIEKYGLLARVLIFASKVRRGESGTIGIAITAT
;
A
#
# COMPACT_ATOMS: atom_id res chain seq x y z
N MET A 1 7.96 19.28 -9.62
CA MET A 1 7.21 18.05 -9.28
C MET A 1 8.14 16.84 -9.09
N THR A 2 9.38 17.03 -8.63
CA THR A 2 10.39 15.94 -8.53
C THR A 2 10.68 15.52 -7.08
N SER A 3 10.08 16.20 -6.11
CA SER A 3 10.41 16.07 -4.68
C SER A 3 9.85 14.81 -4.04
N ASP A 4 8.69 14.34 -4.51
CA ASP A 4 7.90 13.33 -3.79
C ASP A 4 8.34 11.89 -4.10
N ALA A 5 8.76 11.62 -5.33
CA ALA A 5 9.35 10.33 -5.69
C ALA A 5 10.71 10.15 -5.01
N ALA A 6 11.47 11.25 -4.86
CA ALA A 6 12.73 11.23 -4.12
C ALA A 6 12.52 10.77 -2.66
N THR A 7 11.38 11.11 -2.04
CA THR A 7 11.04 10.70 -0.68
C THR A 7 10.95 9.18 -0.52
N PHE A 8 10.46 8.46 -1.53
CA PHE A 8 10.31 7.00 -1.49
C PHE A 8 11.34 6.25 -2.34
N GLY A 9 12.31 6.95 -2.93
CA GLY A 9 13.27 6.36 -3.87
C GLY A 9 12.60 5.55 -4.98
N GLU A 10 13.10 4.35 -5.24
CA GLU A 10 12.52 3.45 -6.26
C GLU A 10 11.07 3.01 -5.94
N ALA A 11 10.69 2.96 -4.65
CA ALA A 11 9.33 2.58 -4.27
C ALA A 11 8.28 3.61 -4.75
N GLY A 12 8.69 4.85 -5.00
CA GLY A 12 7.81 5.93 -5.49
C GLY A 12 7.27 5.67 -6.91
N THR A 13 8.05 5.00 -7.76
CA THR A 13 7.65 4.72 -9.16
C THR A 13 7.31 3.24 -9.38
N ALA A 14 7.68 2.36 -8.46
CA ALA A 14 7.43 0.93 -8.55
C ALA A 14 5.93 0.57 -8.68
N LYS A 15 5.68 -0.56 -9.34
CA LYS A 15 4.34 -1.18 -9.41
C LYS A 15 3.99 -1.93 -8.13
N TYR A 16 4.96 -2.68 -7.59
CA TYR A 16 4.82 -3.41 -6.34
C TYR A 16 5.83 -2.89 -5.34
N VAL A 17 5.40 -2.82 -4.09
CA VAL A 17 6.27 -2.56 -2.94
C VAL A 17 6.07 -3.65 -1.90
N ASN A 18 7.15 -4.03 -1.21
CA ASN A 18 7.05 -4.83 -0.01
C ASN A 18 6.71 -3.89 1.14
N LEU A 19 5.46 -3.99 1.63
CA LEU A 19 5.02 -3.30 2.83
C LEU A 19 5.37 -4.15 4.05
N THR A 20 6.38 -3.74 4.79
CA THR A 20 6.80 -4.41 6.02
C THR A 20 6.06 -3.83 7.22
N THR A 21 5.33 -4.69 7.93
CA THR A 21 4.60 -4.35 9.16
C THR A 21 5.07 -5.24 10.31
N TYR A 22 4.90 -4.79 11.55
CA TYR A 22 5.49 -5.46 12.70
C TYR A 22 4.45 -6.23 13.53
N ARG A 23 4.77 -7.47 13.92
CA ARG A 23 4.03 -8.22 14.94
C ARG A 23 4.14 -7.54 16.32
N LYS A 24 3.36 -8.00 17.30
CA LYS A 24 3.35 -7.42 18.66
C LYS A 24 4.72 -7.54 19.32
N ASP A 25 5.44 -8.63 19.04
CA ASP A 25 6.80 -8.91 19.47
C ASP A 25 7.90 -8.16 18.67
N GLY A 26 7.51 -7.29 17.72
CA GLY A 26 8.44 -6.57 16.86
C GLY A 26 8.91 -7.34 15.62
N THR A 27 8.51 -8.60 15.41
CA THR A 27 8.92 -9.37 14.23
C THR A 27 8.41 -8.73 12.95
N PRO A 28 9.28 -8.41 11.96
CA PRO A 28 8.86 -7.85 10.69
C PRO A 28 8.13 -8.89 9.83
N VAL A 29 7.13 -8.44 9.08
CA VAL A 29 6.48 -9.22 8.01
C VAL A 29 6.29 -8.33 6.80
N ALA A 30 6.99 -8.68 5.73
CA ALA A 30 6.85 -8.08 4.43
C ALA A 30 5.65 -8.67 3.67
N THR A 31 4.93 -7.85 2.93
CA THR A 31 3.92 -8.33 2.00
C THR A 31 3.97 -7.50 0.70
N PRO A 32 4.12 -8.14 -0.47
CA PRO A 32 4.10 -7.42 -1.74
C PRO A 32 2.68 -6.91 -2.00
N VAL A 33 2.57 -5.62 -2.30
CA VAL A 33 1.30 -4.93 -2.56
C VAL A 33 1.46 -3.94 -3.71
N TRP A 34 0.38 -3.66 -4.43
CA TRP A 34 0.36 -2.52 -5.34
C TRP A 34 0.44 -1.21 -4.59
N ALA A 35 1.19 -0.27 -5.15
CA ALA A 35 1.29 1.08 -4.62
C ALA A 35 1.08 2.14 -5.71
N VAL A 36 0.56 3.29 -5.30
CA VAL A 36 0.44 4.50 -6.11
C VAL A 36 1.05 5.64 -5.32
N LEU A 37 1.98 6.38 -5.91
CA LEU A 37 2.46 7.63 -5.30
C LEU A 37 1.46 8.74 -5.62
N GLU A 38 1.00 9.42 -4.57
CA GLU A 38 0.17 10.63 -4.63
C GLU A 38 0.79 11.71 -3.76
N GLY A 39 1.38 12.72 -4.41
CA GLY A 39 2.22 13.67 -3.70
C GLY A 39 3.28 12.91 -2.89
N ALA A 40 3.55 13.35 -1.66
CA ALA A 40 4.49 12.72 -0.74
C ALA A 40 3.96 11.46 -0.01
N ARG A 41 2.91 10.78 -0.54
CA ARG A 41 2.32 9.60 0.11
C ARG A 41 2.23 8.41 -0.85
N LEU A 42 2.51 7.21 -0.34
CA LEU A 42 2.19 5.96 -1.03
C LEU A 42 0.82 5.44 -0.59
N LEU A 43 -0.04 5.18 -1.57
CA LEU A 43 -1.38 4.63 -1.41
C LEU A 43 -1.39 3.15 -1.75
N VAL A 44 -1.97 2.34 -0.86
CA VAL A 44 -2.06 0.88 -0.99
C VAL A 44 -3.50 0.44 -0.75
N TRP A 45 -3.92 -0.62 -1.45
CA TRP A 45 -5.23 -1.25 -1.29
C TRP A 45 -5.09 -2.70 -0.85
N THR A 46 -5.85 -3.11 0.16
CA THR A 46 -5.80 -4.47 0.73
C THR A 46 -7.17 -4.89 1.28
N GLU A 47 -7.31 -6.17 1.60
CA GLU A 47 -8.46 -6.68 2.36
C GLU A 47 -8.50 -6.08 3.78
N THR A 48 -9.69 -5.70 4.23
CA THR A 48 -9.91 -4.99 5.51
C THR A 48 -9.47 -5.83 6.71
N GLU A 49 -9.73 -7.14 6.69
CA GLU A 49 -9.40 -8.05 7.79
C GLU A 49 -7.97 -8.59 7.75
N ALA A 50 -7.15 -8.15 6.80
CA ALA A 50 -5.77 -8.61 6.67
C ALA A 50 -4.95 -8.29 7.93
N TRP A 51 -4.09 -9.22 8.36
CA TRP A 51 -3.22 -9.05 9.53
C TRP A 51 -2.38 -7.77 9.50
N LYS A 52 -1.95 -7.31 8.32
CA LYS A 52 -1.21 -6.05 8.17
C LYS A 52 -2.03 -4.83 8.60
N VAL A 53 -3.35 -4.81 8.35
CA VAL A 53 -4.26 -3.74 8.78
C VAL A 53 -4.34 -3.73 10.31
N LYS A 54 -4.53 -4.90 10.92
CA LYS A 54 -4.55 -5.06 12.39
C LYS A 54 -3.23 -4.61 13.03
N ARG A 55 -2.10 -4.89 12.38
CA ARG A 55 -0.77 -4.46 12.83
C ARG A 55 -0.57 -2.96 12.68
N ILE A 56 -0.94 -2.36 11.55
CA ILE A 56 -0.81 -0.91 11.32
C ILE A 56 -1.64 -0.12 12.33
N ARG A 57 -2.88 -0.54 12.59
CA ARG A 57 -3.72 0.09 13.63
C ARG A 57 -3.08 0.08 15.01
N ARG A 58 -2.28 -0.94 15.32
CA ARG A 58 -1.56 -1.06 16.61
C ARG A 58 -0.20 -0.34 16.60
N ASN A 59 0.54 -0.44 15.50
CA ASN A 59 1.86 0.13 15.31
C ASN A 59 1.95 0.65 13.87
N PRO A 60 1.90 1.98 13.66
CA PRO A 60 1.86 2.55 12.33
C PRO A 60 3.23 2.57 11.64
N LYS A 61 4.32 2.22 12.34
CA LYS A 61 5.66 2.18 11.74
C LYS A 61 5.73 1.08 10.69
N VAL A 62 6.24 1.42 9.51
CA VAL A 62 6.42 0.51 8.38
C VAL A 62 7.75 0.76 7.68
N LEU A 63 8.21 -0.25 6.93
CA LEU A 63 9.21 -0.06 5.88
C LEU A 63 8.57 -0.35 4.53
N VAL A 64 8.97 0.41 3.52
CA VAL A 64 8.51 0.24 2.14
C VAL A 64 9.71 0.14 1.22
N GLN A 65 9.72 -0.87 0.35
CA GLN A 65 10.81 -1.07 -0.62
C GLN A 65 10.22 -1.58 -1.93
N ALA A 66 10.79 -1.20 -3.08
CA ALA A 66 10.34 -1.68 -4.37
C ALA A 66 10.57 -3.20 -4.49
N THR A 67 9.65 -3.90 -5.15
CA THR A 67 9.75 -5.35 -5.33
C THR A 67 9.08 -5.83 -6.62
N ASP A 68 9.33 -7.09 -6.98
CA ASP A 68 8.52 -7.83 -7.95
C ASP A 68 7.17 -8.30 -7.35
N ALA A 69 6.25 -8.76 -8.20
CA ALA A 69 4.91 -9.19 -7.79
C ALA A 69 4.90 -10.33 -6.74
N ARG A 70 5.99 -11.10 -6.65
CA ARG A 70 6.12 -12.25 -5.74
C ARG A 70 6.82 -11.87 -4.42
N GLY A 71 7.33 -10.65 -4.28
CA GLY A 71 8.09 -10.23 -3.09
C GLY A 71 9.49 -10.82 -3.01
N LYS A 72 10.02 -11.41 -4.09
CA LYS A 72 11.29 -12.17 -4.14
C LYS A 72 12.48 -11.31 -4.51
N LYS A 73 12.28 -10.27 -5.33
CA LYS A 73 13.35 -9.38 -5.79
C LYS A 73 13.09 -7.98 -5.26
N LEU A 74 13.91 -7.53 -4.32
CA LEU A 74 13.90 -6.19 -3.75
C LEU A 74 14.82 -5.28 -4.56
N THR A 75 14.42 -4.02 -4.76
CA THR A 75 15.25 -2.99 -5.40
C THR A 75 15.13 -1.65 -4.66
N GLY A 76 16.19 -0.84 -4.73
CA GLY A 76 16.35 0.38 -3.94
C GLY A 76 16.49 0.14 -2.44
N GLU A 77 16.70 1.22 -1.68
CA GLU A 77 16.77 1.17 -0.23
C GLU A 77 15.37 1.11 0.41
N PRO A 78 15.20 0.42 1.55
CA PRO A 78 13.96 0.46 2.30
C PRO A 78 13.75 1.84 2.93
N VAL A 79 12.56 2.40 2.74
CA VAL A 79 12.18 3.71 3.27
C VAL A 79 11.27 3.52 4.49
N ALA A 80 11.65 4.16 5.60
CA ALA A 80 10.84 4.22 6.80
C ALA A 80 9.62 5.13 6.58
N GLY A 81 8.48 4.72 7.12
CA GLY A 81 7.27 5.52 7.04
C GLY A 81 6.27 5.22 8.14
N THR A 82 5.25 6.07 8.17
CA THR A 82 4.07 5.94 9.03
C THR A 82 2.86 5.63 8.15
N ALA A 83 2.22 4.50 8.43
CA ALA A 83 1.02 4.04 7.75
C ALA A 83 -0.26 4.38 8.52
N VAL A 84 -1.26 4.85 7.80
CA VAL A 84 -2.60 5.15 8.31
C VAL A 84 -3.62 4.36 7.51
N VAL A 85 -4.49 3.64 8.22
CA VAL A 85 -5.65 2.96 7.62
C VAL A 85 -6.73 4.00 7.36
N LEU A 86 -7.19 4.11 6.12
CA LEU A 86 -8.16 5.11 5.69
C LEU A 86 -9.60 4.68 5.98
N ASP A 87 -10.50 5.66 6.01
CA ASP A 87 -11.95 5.45 6.06
C ASP A 87 -12.52 5.06 4.68
N ALA A 88 -13.85 5.07 4.55
CA ALA A 88 -14.54 4.72 3.32
C ALA A 88 -14.23 5.69 2.17
N GLU A 89 -14.19 7.00 2.44
CA GLU A 89 -13.91 8.02 1.44
C GLU A 89 -12.47 7.92 0.94
N GLY A 90 -11.50 7.86 1.87
CA GLY A 90 -10.10 7.65 1.53
C GLY A 90 -9.88 6.33 0.77
N THR A 91 -10.61 5.27 1.13
CA THR A 91 -10.57 3.99 0.41
C THR A 91 -11.10 4.12 -1.02
N ALA A 92 -12.20 4.84 -1.23
CA ALA A 92 -12.75 5.10 -2.56
C ALA A 92 -11.74 5.87 -3.42
N HIS A 93 -11.07 6.86 -2.83
CA HIS A 93 -10.01 7.61 -3.48
C HIS A 93 -8.80 6.74 -3.89
N VAL A 94 -8.32 5.87 -3.00
CA VAL A 94 -7.25 4.91 -3.32
C VAL A 94 -7.63 4.01 -4.50
N ARG A 95 -8.87 3.52 -4.53
CA ARG A 95 -9.37 2.70 -5.65
C ARG A 95 -9.35 3.47 -6.97
N LYS A 96 -9.76 4.75 -6.96
CA LYS A 96 -9.68 5.63 -8.14
C LYS A 96 -8.23 5.78 -8.61
N LYS A 97 -7.29 6.06 -7.70
CA LYS A 97 -5.87 6.18 -8.01
C LYS A 97 -5.24 4.90 -8.56
N LEU A 98 -5.67 3.74 -8.08
CA LEU A 98 -5.26 2.45 -8.65
C LEU A 98 -5.78 2.24 -10.07
N ILE A 99 -7.03 2.64 -10.34
CA ILE A 99 -7.61 2.57 -11.69
C ILE A 99 -6.87 3.53 -12.63
N GLU A 100 -6.54 4.74 -12.18
CA GLU A 100 -5.76 5.70 -12.97
C GLU A 100 -4.36 5.13 -13.32
N LYS A 101 -3.67 4.48 -12.37
CA LYS A 101 -2.32 3.94 -12.60
C LYS A 101 -2.31 2.62 -13.40
N TYR A 102 -3.26 1.71 -13.14
CA TYR A 102 -3.23 0.33 -13.66
C TYR A 102 -4.36 0.00 -14.65
N GLY A 103 -5.22 0.97 -14.96
CA GLY A 103 -6.22 0.89 -16.01
C GLY A 103 -7.27 -0.21 -15.78
N LEU A 104 -7.64 -0.88 -16.88
CA LEU A 104 -8.73 -1.85 -16.91
C LEU A 104 -8.54 -3.01 -15.92
N LEU A 105 -7.29 -3.47 -15.72
CA LEU A 105 -7.00 -4.56 -14.79
C LEU A 105 -7.39 -4.21 -13.35
N ALA A 106 -7.03 -3.01 -12.87
CA ALA A 106 -7.43 -2.58 -11.53
C ALA A 106 -8.94 -2.41 -11.42
N ARG A 107 -9.60 -1.87 -12.46
CA ARG A 107 -11.06 -1.72 -12.48
C ARG A 107 -11.77 -3.07 -12.31
N VAL A 108 -11.34 -4.10 -13.04
CA VAL A 108 -11.91 -5.45 -12.95
C VAL A 108 -11.68 -6.06 -11.57
N LEU A 109 -10.45 -5.98 -11.03
CA LEU A 109 -10.12 -6.55 -9.72
C LEU A 109 -10.87 -5.88 -8.58
N ILE A 110 -11.00 -4.55 -8.61
CA ILE A 110 -11.74 -3.80 -7.59
C ILE A 110 -13.23 -4.17 -7.66
N PHE A 111 -13.82 -4.23 -8.86
CA PHE A 111 -15.21 -4.64 -9.04
C PHE A 111 -15.46 -6.08 -8.55
N ALA A 112 -14.62 -7.02 -8.96
CA ALA A 112 -14.71 -8.42 -8.51
C ALA A 112 -14.58 -8.53 -6.98
N SER A 113 -13.71 -7.73 -6.37
CA SER A 113 -13.58 -7.68 -4.91
C SER A 113 -14.83 -7.15 -4.23
N LYS A 114 -15.46 -6.09 -4.77
CA LYS A 114 -16.73 -5.55 -4.26
C LYS A 114 -17.85 -6.59 -4.33
N VAL A 115 -17.97 -7.30 -5.44
CA VAL A 115 -18.98 -8.36 -5.61
C VAL A 115 -18.77 -9.48 -4.60
N ARG A 116 -17.52 -9.90 -4.37
CA ARG A 116 -17.21 -11.04 -3.49
C ARG A 116 -17.21 -10.70 -2.00
N ARG A 117 -16.83 -9.48 -1.62
CA ARG A 117 -16.57 -9.09 -0.22
C ARG A 117 -17.40 -7.91 0.28
N GLY A 118 -18.23 -7.33 -0.58
CA GLY A 118 -18.94 -6.08 -0.30
C GLY A 118 -18.06 -4.84 -0.40
N GLU A 119 -18.69 -3.67 -0.28
CA GLU A 119 -18.03 -2.37 -0.43
C GLU A 119 -16.95 -2.12 0.63
N SER A 120 -17.15 -2.61 1.86
CA SER A 120 -16.25 -2.47 3.01
C SER A 120 -15.22 -3.60 3.14
N GLY A 121 -15.26 -4.61 2.25
CA GLY A 121 -14.36 -5.77 2.33
C GLY A 121 -12.90 -5.48 1.99
N THR A 122 -12.61 -4.28 1.47
CA THR A 122 -11.25 -3.81 1.23
C THR A 122 -11.08 -2.36 1.66
N ILE A 123 -9.87 -2.01 2.08
CA ILE A 123 -9.54 -0.73 2.72
C ILE A 123 -8.28 -0.13 2.10
N GLY A 124 -8.22 1.20 2.09
CA GLY A 124 -7.05 1.97 1.71
C GLY A 124 -6.07 2.15 2.87
N ILE A 125 -4.79 2.21 2.56
CA ILE A 125 -3.72 2.59 3.47
C ILE A 125 -2.93 3.72 2.80
N ALA A 126 -2.69 4.80 3.54
CA ALA A 126 -1.76 5.85 3.13
C ALA A 126 -0.48 5.74 3.95
N ILE A 127 0.67 5.93 3.31
CA ILE A 127 1.99 5.84 3.93
C ILE A 127 2.74 7.13 3.63
N THR A 128 3.24 7.79 4.66
CA THR A 128 4.11 8.97 4.54
C THR A 128 5.50 8.57 5.05
N ALA A 129 6.55 8.96 4.32
CA ALA A 129 7.92 8.69 4.78
C ALA A 129 8.28 9.49 6.04
N THR A 130 9.24 8.99 6.81
CA THR A 130 9.71 9.60 8.07
C THR A 130 11.22 9.67 8.12
#